data_AF-A0A524F7F4-F1
#
_entry.id   AF-A0A524F7F4-F1
#
_cell.length_a   1.000
_cell.length_b   1.000
_cell.length_c   1.000
_cell.angle_alpha   90.00
_cell.angle_beta   90.00
_cell.angle_gamma   90.00
#
_symmetry.space_group_name_H-M   'P 1'
#
loop_
_entity.id
_entity.type
_entity.pdbx_description
1 polymer ?
#
loop_
_entity_poly.entity_id
_entity_poly.type
_entity_poly.pdbx_seq_one_letter_code
_entity_poly.pdbx_strand_id
1 'polypeptide(L)'
;MSTQDETIVGKKGEILPKKALRELSGITPGDKVIIEASPGVLTVKKVYSVEELLKMPKIAHGTPDELEQEINEEGKKHEELVAK
;
A
#
# COMPACT_ATOMS: atom_id res chain seq x y z
N MET A 1 9.07 5.90 -8.62
CA MET A 1 8.93 7.36 -8.81
C MET A 1 7.57 7.77 -8.27
N SER A 2 7.48 8.85 -7.50
CA SER A 2 6.21 9.46 -7.08
C SER A 2 5.78 10.52 -8.08
N THR A 3 4.48 10.66 -8.31
CA THR A 3 3.91 11.76 -9.11
C THR A 3 2.92 12.56 -8.26
N GLN A 4 2.81 13.86 -8.53
CA GLN A 4 1.92 14.78 -7.84
C GLN A 4 1.26 15.69 -8.85
N ASP A 5 0.08 16.20 -8.50
CA ASP A 5 -0.67 17.11 -9.35
C ASP A 5 -1.58 17.98 -8.50
N GLU A 6 -1.84 19.19 -8.96
CA GLU A 6 -2.81 20.08 -8.33
C GLU A 6 -4.20 19.91 -8.97
N THR A 7 -5.22 19.97 -8.14
CA THR A 7 -6.62 19.92 -8.57
C THR A 7 -7.49 20.73 -7.64
N ILE A 8 -8.62 21.20 -8.15
CA ILE A 8 -9.59 21.97 -7.39
C ILE A 8 -10.64 21.01 -6.84
N VAL A 9 -10.98 21.16 -5.57
CA VAL A 9 -12.06 20.41 -4.93
C VAL A 9 -13.39 20.80 -5.57
N GLY A 10 -14.14 19.79 -6.03
CA GLY A 10 -15.44 20.00 -6.65
C GLY A 10 -16.50 20.48 -5.65
N LYS A 11 -17.68 20.83 -6.18
CA LYS A 11 -18.74 21.50 -5.39
C LYS A 11 -19.30 20.66 -4.26
N LYS A 12 -19.19 19.33 -4.34
CA LYS A 12 -19.64 18.39 -3.32
C LYS A 12 -18.49 17.82 -2.49
N GLY A 13 -17.29 18.41 -2.59
CA GLY A 13 -16.10 17.91 -1.91
C GLY A 13 -15.36 16.82 -2.69
N GLU A 14 -15.71 16.56 -3.94
CA GLU A 14 -15.05 15.55 -4.76
C GLU A 14 -13.63 15.98 -5.15
N ILE A 15 -12.69 15.04 -5.05
CA ILE A 15 -11.31 15.21 -5.52
C ILE A 15 -11.11 14.22 -6.65
N LEU A 16 -10.88 14.72 -7.87
CA LEU A 16 -10.70 13.87 -9.04
C LEU A 16 -9.21 13.76 -9.38
N PRO A 17 -8.52 12.68 -9.00
CA PRO A 17 -7.11 12.50 -9.37
C PRO A 17 -6.98 12.37 -10.89
N LYS A 18 -5.96 13.00 -11.49
CA LYS A 18 -5.71 12.87 -12.95
C LYS A 18 -5.30 11.44 -13.31
N LYS A 19 -5.42 11.11 -14.61
CA LYS A 19 -5.18 9.74 -15.13
C LYS A 19 -3.84 9.17 -14.68
N ALA A 20 -2.75 9.94 -14.79
CA ALA A 20 -1.41 9.50 -14.41
C ALA A 20 -1.29 9.11 -12.93
N LEU A 21 -1.91 9.88 -12.02
CA LEU A 21 -1.96 9.55 -10.58
C LEU A 21 -2.71 8.24 -10.33
N ARG A 22 -3.88 8.04 -10.98
CA ARG A 22 -4.67 6.81 -10.81
C ARG A 22 -3.93 5.57 -11.30
N GLU A 23 -3.31 5.66 -12.48
CA GLU A 23 -2.55 4.55 -13.08
C GLU A 23 -1.34 4.18 -12.23
N LEU A 24 -0.57 5.17 -11.75
CA LEU A 24 0.57 4.91 -10.87
C LEU A 24 0.15 4.28 -9.55
N SER A 25 -0.97 4.73 -8.97
CA SER A 25 -1.52 4.18 -7.72
C SER A 25 -2.25 2.85 -7.91
N GLY A 26 -2.37 2.34 -9.15
CA GLY A 26 -3.07 1.09 -9.46
C GLY A 26 -4.58 1.12 -9.19
N ILE A 27 -5.19 2.31 -9.11
CA ILE A 27 -6.62 2.49 -8.81
C ILE A 27 -7.40 2.63 -10.12
N THR A 28 -8.39 1.75 -10.29
CA THR A 28 -9.28 1.66 -11.45
C THR A 28 -10.75 1.86 -11.04
N PRO A 29 -11.63 2.24 -11.97
CA PRO A 29 -13.06 2.37 -11.67
C PRO A 29 -13.63 1.05 -11.12
N GLY A 30 -14.30 1.12 -9.97
CA GLY A 30 -14.87 -0.05 -9.28
C GLY A 30 -13.99 -0.62 -8.16
N ASP A 31 -12.73 -0.19 -8.06
CA ASP A 31 -11.86 -0.59 -6.95
C ASP A 31 -12.40 -0.10 -5.61
N LYS A 32 -12.25 -0.96 -4.59
CA LYS A 32 -12.45 -0.57 -3.21
C LYS A 32 -11.18 0.11 -2.69
N VAL A 33 -11.35 1.26 -2.05
CA VAL A 33 -10.25 2.02 -1.45
C VAL A 33 -10.52 2.31 0.03
N ILE A 34 -9.45 2.43 0.80
CA ILE A 34 -9.46 2.97 2.15
C ILE A 34 -8.98 4.42 2.05
N ILE A 35 -9.72 5.33 2.69
CA ILE A 35 -9.36 6.74 2.77
C ILE A 35 -9.07 7.07 4.23
N GLU A 36 -7.84 7.45 4.52
CA GLU A 36 -7.38 7.87 5.83
C GLU A 36 -7.15 9.39 5.83
N ALA A 37 -7.53 10.04 6.92
CA ALA A 37 -7.32 11.47 7.09
C ALA A 37 -6.31 11.74 8.22
N SER A 38 -5.44 12.70 7.98
CA SER A 38 -4.56 13.33 8.95
C SER A 38 -4.65 14.85 8.77
N PRO A 39 -4.23 15.68 9.74
CA PRO A 39 -4.24 17.13 9.57
C PRO A 39 -3.54 17.56 8.26
N GLY A 40 -4.31 18.11 7.31
CA GLY A 40 -3.82 18.58 6.02
C GLY A 40 -3.57 17.50 4.95
N VAL A 41 -3.82 16.21 5.23
CA VAL A 41 -3.49 15.12 4.30
C VAL A 41 -4.60 14.07 4.23
N LEU A 42 -4.98 13.69 3.00
CA LEU A 42 -5.78 12.50 2.72
C LEU A 42 -4.90 11.45 2.05
N THR A 43 -4.86 10.24 2.60
CA THR A 43 -4.17 9.09 2.02
C THR A 43 -5.20 8.09 1.51
N VAL A 44 -5.13 7.76 0.22
CA VAL A 44 -6.04 6.81 -0.44
C VAL A 44 -5.26 5.55 -0.78
N LYS A 45 -5.67 4.41 -0.23
CA LYS A 45 -5.02 3.11 -0.41
C LYS A 45 -5.96 2.16 -1.15
N LYS A 46 -5.48 1.49 -2.20
CA LYS A 46 -6.24 0.42 -2.86
C LYS A 46 -6.35 -0.79 -1.93
N VAL A 47 -7.54 -1.36 -1.85
CA VAL A 47 -7.77 -2.67 -1.22
C VAL A 47 -7.73 -3.72 -2.31
N TYR A 48 -6.68 -4.54 -2.31
CA TYR A 48 -6.52 -5.62 -3.26
C TYR A 48 -7.40 -6.82 -2.90
N SER A 49 -7.94 -7.47 -3.92
CA SER A 49 -8.55 -8.79 -3.81
C SER A 49 -7.49 -9.88 -3.69
N VAL A 50 -7.88 -11.04 -3.17
CA VAL A 50 -7.00 -12.22 -3.07
C VAL A 50 -6.46 -12.62 -4.45
N GLU A 51 -7.30 -12.56 -5.48
CA GLU A 51 -6.87 -12.88 -6.85
C GLU A 51 -5.83 -11.91 -7.41
N GLU A 52 -5.96 -10.62 -7.12
CA GLU A 52 -4.94 -9.62 -7.51
C GLU A 52 -3.63 -9.90 -6.80
N LEU A 53 -3.66 -10.15 -5.50
CA LEU A 53 -2.46 -10.47 -4.70
C LEU A 53 -1.72 -11.69 -5.24
N LEU A 54 -2.44 -12.75 -5.63
CA LEU A 54 -1.84 -13.95 -6.20
C LEU A 54 -1.20 -13.73 -7.60
N LYS A 55 -1.65 -12.71 -8.33
CA LYS A 55 -1.10 -12.32 -9.64
C LYS A 55 0.07 -11.35 -9.53
N MET A 56 0.29 -10.75 -8.37
CA MET A 56 1.41 -9.83 -8.17
C MET A 56 2.74 -10.57 -8.34
N PRO A 57 3.80 -9.88 -8.80
CA PRO A 57 5.13 -10.47 -8.88
C PRO A 57 5.52 -11.06 -7.53
N LYS A 58 6.07 -12.28 -7.54
CA LYS A 58 6.62 -12.88 -6.33
C LYS A 58 7.77 -12.01 -5.86
N ILE A 59 7.64 -11.48 -4.65
CA ILE A 59 8.64 -10.61 -4.02
C ILE A 59 9.72 -11.39 -3.26
N ALA A 60 9.49 -12.68 -3.03
CA ALA A 60 10.39 -13.57 -2.31
C ALA A 60 10.25 -15.01 -2.80
N HIS A 61 11.31 -15.78 -2.61
CA HIS A 61 11.38 -17.21 -2.86
C HIS A 61 11.89 -17.89 -1.59
N GLY A 62 11.25 -18.99 -1.19
CA GLY A 62 11.67 -19.77 -0.03
C GLY A 62 10.74 -20.97 0.17
N THR A 63 11.25 -21.95 0.91
CA THR A 63 10.47 -23.05 1.48
C THR A 63 9.81 -22.59 2.79
N PRO A 64 8.76 -23.29 3.26
CA PRO A 64 8.15 -22.99 4.56
C PRO A 64 9.18 -22.97 5.70
N ASP A 65 10.11 -23.93 5.71
CA ASP A 65 11.15 -24.04 6.76
C ASP A 65 12.10 -22.83 6.75
N GLU A 66 12.51 -22.36 5.56
CA GLU A 66 13.35 -21.17 5.42
C GLU A 66 12.61 -19.90 5.89
N LEU A 67 11.32 -19.79 5.56
CA LEU A 67 10.49 -18.65 5.98
C LEU A 67 10.30 -18.63 7.51
N GLU A 68 10.10 -19.80 8.12
CA GLU A 68 9.92 -19.94 9.57
C GLU A 68 11.23 -19.63 10.33
N GLN A 69 12.38 -19.95 9.73
CA GLN A 69 13.69 -19.52 10.25
C GLN A 69 13.86 -18.00 10.16
N GLU A 70 13.58 -17.39 9.00
CA GLU A 70 13.68 -15.93 8.81
C GLU A 70 12.80 -15.15 9.81
N ILE A 71 11.56 -15.58 10.02
CA ILE A 71 10.63 -14.96 10.98
C ILE A 71 11.19 -15.03 12.41
N ASN A 72 11.73 -16.18 12.81
CA ASN A 72 12.31 -16.35 14.14
C ASN A 72 13.57 -15.50 14.36
N GLU A 73 14.42 -15.37 13.34
CA GLU A 73 15.62 -14.53 13.40
C GLU A 73 15.28 -13.04 13.48
N GLU A 74 14.31 -12.58 12.69
CA GLU A 74 13.75 -11.22 12.76
C GLU A 74 13.19 -10.91 14.15
N GLY A 75 12.43 -11.86 14.73
CA GLY A 75 11.89 -11.74 16.09
C GLY A 75 12.96 -11.52 17.16
N LYS A 76 14.03 -12.33 17.14
CA LYS A 76 15.16 -12.20 18.08
C LYS A 76 15.88 -10.84 17.94
N LYS A 77 16.13 -10.40 16.70
CA LYS A 77 16.75 -9.08 16.44
C LYS A 77 15.90 -7.94 16.99
N HIS A 78 14.58 -8.05 16.86
CA HIS A 78 13.66 -7.05 17.41
C HIS A 78 13.71 -6.99 18.94
N GLU A 79 13.70 -8.14 19.62
CA GLU A 79 13.83 -8.21 21.08
C GLU A 79 15.15 -7.58 21.57
N GLU A 80 16.27 -7.86 20.90
CA GLU A 80 17.57 -7.28 21.21
C GLU A 80 17.63 -5.76 21.02
N LEU A 81 16.91 -5.24 20.02
CA LEU A 81 16.83 -3.80 19.74
C LEU A 81 15.95 -3.06 20.76
N VAL A 82 14.88 -3.69 21.24
CA VAL A 82 13.95 -3.10 22.23
C VAL A 82 14.49 -3.20 23.66
N ALA A 83 15.39 -4.16 23.93
CA ALA A 83 16.02 -4.33 25.24
C ALA A 83 17.20 -3.38 25.54
N LYS A 84 17.59 -2.52 24.60
CA LYS A 84 18.62 -1.47 24.75
C LYS A 84 18.01 -0.10 25.03
#